data_AF-A0A520IQR0-F1
#
_entry.id   AF-A0A520IQR0-F1
#
_cell.length_a   1.000
_cell.length_b   1.000
_cell.length_c   1.000
_cell.angle_alpha   90.00
_cell.angle_beta   90.00
_cell.angle_gamma   90.00
#
_symmetry.space_group_name_H-M   'P 1'
#
loop_
_entity.id
_entity.type
_entity.pdbx_description
1 polymer ?
#
loop_
_entity_poly.entity_id
_entity_poly.type
_entity_poly.pdbx_seq_one_letter_code
_entity_poly.pdbx_strand_id
1 'polypeptide(L)'
;MPYSPQTTIETPVILLIQAAESFACLSLGNDVLDAFLDIQEKLCEVMEEIGDPLPYAHTWHFLNNQAQASLMKFLQGNIDALDELKECVRISVELIP
;
A
#
# COMPACT_ATOMS: atom_id res chain seq x y z
N MET A 1 -28.18 22.24 -19.36
CA MET A 1 -28.36 21.33 -18.21
C MET A 1 -27.14 21.48 -17.31
N PRO A 2 -27.31 21.54 -15.98
CA PRO A 2 -26.21 21.81 -15.05
C PRO A 2 -25.23 20.64 -15.03
N TYR A 3 -23.94 20.96 -14.97
CA TYR A 3 -22.87 20.00 -14.73
C TYR A 3 -23.06 19.41 -13.33
N SER A 4 -23.39 18.13 -13.23
CA SER A 4 -23.14 17.39 -12.01
C SER A 4 -21.62 17.25 -11.88
N PRO A 5 -21.00 17.71 -10.77
CA PRO A 5 -19.62 17.33 -10.51
C PRO A 5 -19.64 15.80 -10.41
N GLN A 6 -18.95 15.12 -11.33
CA GLN A 6 -18.53 13.75 -11.06
C GLN A 6 -17.63 13.87 -9.84
N THR A 7 -18.19 13.64 -8.65
CA THR A 7 -17.41 13.26 -7.49
C THR A 7 -16.64 12.05 -7.98
N THR A 8 -15.34 12.23 -8.25
CA THR A 8 -14.46 11.15 -8.64
C THR A 8 -14.52 10.18 -7.46
N ILE A 9 -15.33 9.14 -7.60
CA ILE A 9 -15.28 8.01 -6.68
C ILE A 9 -13.96 7.36 -7.06
N GLU A 10 -12.87 7.81 -6.44
CA GLU A 10 -11.60 7.12 -6.53
C GLU A 10 -11.86 5.76 -5.91
N THR A 11 -11.87 4.72 -6.75
CA THR A 11 -12.00 3.36 -6.26
C THR A 11 -10.87 3.10 -5.27
N PRO A 12 -11.07 2.31 -4.19
CA PRO A 12 -10.05 2.05 -3.18
C PRO A 12 -8.71 1.59 -3.78
N VAL A 13 -8.77 0.92 -4.94
CA VAL A 13 -7.58 0.52 -5.72
C VAL A 13 -6.76 1.72 -6.18
N ILE A 14 -7.39 2.81 -6.66
CA ILE A 14 -6.71 4.04 -7.06
C ILE A 14 -6.04 4.71 -5.85
N LEU A 15 -6.74 4.76 -4.72
CA LEU A 15 -6.21 5.34 -3.48
C LEU A 15 -5.02 4.54 -2.95
N LEU A 16 -5.05 3.22 -3.10
CA LEU A 16 -3.95 2.33 -2.76
C LEU A 16 -2.73 2.53 -3.68
N ILE A 17 -2.95 2.68 -4.99
CA ILE A 17 -1.88 3.00 -5.94
C ILE A 17 -1.22 4.33 -5.59
N GLN A 18 -2.00 5.38 -5.33
CA GLN A 18 -1.49 6.69 -4.93
C GLN A 18 -0.71 6.63 -3.61
N ALA A 19 -1.17 5.83 -2.64
CA ALA A 19 -0.46 5.62 -1.38
C ALA A 19 0.89 4.93 -1.60
N ALA A 20 0.94 3.90 -2.46
CA ALA A 20 2.19 3.21 -2.80
C ALA A 20 3.17 4.11 -3.57
N GLU A 21 2.69 4.95 -4.48
CA GLU A 21 3.53 5.94 -5.18
C GLU A 21 4.09 6.98 -4.20
N SER A 22 3.25 7.48 -3.29
CA SER A 22 3.67 8.41 -2.24
C SER A 22 4.70 7.77 -1.32
N PHE A 23 4.50 6.50 -0.96
CA PHE A 23 5.41 5.71 -0.14
C PHE A 23 6.78 5.51 -0.80
N ALA A 24 6.81 5.27 -2.12
CA ALA A 24 8.06 5.14 -2.87
C ALA A 24 8.91 6.43 -2.78
N CYS A 25 8.26 7.59 -2.71
CA CYS A 25 8.92 8.90 -2.57
C CYS A 25 9.38 9.23 -1.14
N LEU A 26 8.98 8.46 -0.11
CA LEU A 26 9.37 8.76 1.28
C LEU A 26 10.87 8.58 1.50
N SER A 27 11.49 9.54 2.18
CA SER A 27 12.84 9.42 2.71
C SER A 27 12.83 8.88 4.15
N LEU A 28 14.01 8.54 4.69
CA LEU A 28 14.21 8.17 6.09
C LEU A 28 13.39 9.04 7.06
N GLY A 29 12.58 8.41 7.91
CA GLY A 29 11.77 9.10 8.93
C GLY A 29 10.71 8.21 9.58
N ASN A 30 10.06 8.72 10.63
CA ASN A 30 8.92 8.05 11.28
C ASN A 30 7.70 7.93 10.36
N ASP A 31 7.63 8.76 9.32
CA ASP A 31 6.53 8.79 8.35
C ASP A 31 6.43 7.48 7.53
N VAL A 32 7.49 6.65 7.52
CA VAL A 32 7.51 5.34 6.85
C VAL A 32 6.55 4.36 7.52
N LEU A 33 6.45 4.36 8.86
CA LEU A 33 5.54 3.46 9.57
C LEU A 33 4.09 3.87 9.30
N ASP A 34 3.79 5.17 9.44
CA ASP A 34 2.44 5.70 9.25
C ASP A 34 1.96 5.49 7.81
N ALA A 35 2.81 5.75 6.82
CA ALA A 35 2.47 5.52 5.42
C ALA A 35 2.34 4.03 5.06
N PHE A 36 3.08 3.13 5.73
CA PHE A 36 2.89 1.70 5.55
C PHE A 36 1.55 1.22 6.13
N LEU A 37 1.15 1.74 7.28
CA LEU A 37 -0.16 1.46 7.87
C LEU A 37 -1.31 1.99 6.99
N ASP A 38 -1.16 3.18 6.40
CA ASP A 38 -2.12 3.74 5.43
C ASP A 38 -2.30 2.82 4.21
N ILE A 39 -1.21 2.24 3.68
CA ILE A 39 -1.28 1.26 2.58
C ILE A 39 -2.04 -0.01 3.01
N GLN A 40 -1.78 -0.52 4.21
CA GLN A 40 -2.49 -1.71 4.72
C GLN A 40 -3.99 -1.45 4.90
N GLU A 41 -4.35 -0.29 5.43
CA GLU A 41 -5.75 0.12 5.61
C GLU A 41 -6.46 0.21 4.26
N LYS A 42 -5.88 0.88 3.27
CA LYS A 42 -6.45 0.96 1.92
C LYS A 42 -6.56 -0.40 1.23
N LEU A 43 -5.62 -1.31 1.47
CA LEU A 43 -5.72 -2.68 0.94
C LEU A 43 -6.87 -3.45 1.60
N CYS A 44 -7.13 -3.25 2.90
CA CYS A 44 -8.33 -3.78 3.55
C CYS A 44 -9.61 -3.21 2.93
N GLU A 45 -9.67 -1.90 2.69
CA GLU A 45 -10.82 -1.26 2.04
C GLU A 45 -11.10 -1.83 0.65
N VAL A 46 -10.05 -2.06 -0.16
CA VAL A 46 -10.15 -2.75 -1.46
C VAL A 46 -10.75 -4.14 -1.30
N MET A 47 -10.27 -4.94 -0.34
CA MET A 47 -10.76 -6.29 -0.11
C MET A 47 -12.21 -6.31 0.39
N GLU A 48 -12.60 -5.34 1.22
CA GLU A 48 -13.96 -5.19 1.74
C GLU A 48 -14.94 -4.77 0.63
N GLU A 49 -14.55 -3.88 -0.27
CA GLU A 49 -15.41 -3.41 -1.37
C GLU A 49 -15.68 -4.51 -2.41
N ILE A 50 -14.69 -5.34 -2.70
CA ILE A 50 -14.77 -6.35 -3.76
C ILE A 50 -15.48 -7.62 -3.27
N GLY A 51 -15.49 -7.87 -1.96
CA GLY A 51 -16.22 -8.97 -1.33
C GLY A 51 -15.63 -10.37 -1.55
N ASP A 52 -14.65 -10.52 -2.46
CA ASP A 52 -13.84 -11.74 -2.64
C ASP A 52 -12.36 -11.45 -2.36
N PRO A 53 -11.80 -11.95 -1.24
CA PRO A 53 -10.40 -11.71 -0.88
C PRO A 53 -9.42 -12.61 -1.65
N LEU A 54 -9.86 -13.66 -2.36
CA LEU A 54 -8.98 -14.62 -3.02
C LEU A 54 -7.98 -14.00 -4.02
N PRO A 55 -8.41 -13.09 -4.91
CA PRO A 55 -7.50 -12.47 -5.88
C PRO A 55 -6.45 -11.57 -5.21
N TYR A 56 -6.76 -11.06 -4.02
CA TYR A 56 -5.92 -10.15 -3.23
C TYR A 56 -5.10 -10.87 -2.16
N ALA A 57 -5.36 -12.16 -1.92
CA ALA A 57 -4.68 -12.94 -0.88
C ALA A 57 -3.16 -12.98 -1.10
N HIS A 58 -2.71 -13.02 -2.34
CA HIS A 58 -1.29 -13.00 -2.67
C HIS A 58 -0.66 -11.64 -2.36
N THR A 59 -1.32 -10.55 -2.78
CA THR A 59 -0.92 -9.17 -2.46
C THR A 59 -0.88 -8.93 -0.95
N TRP A 60 -1.93 -9.34 -0.24
CA TRP A 60 -2.02 -9.26 1.21
C TRP A 60 -0.91 -10.05 1.91
N HIS A 61 -0.66 -11.28 1.48
CA HIS A 61 0.38 -12.12 2.07
C HIS A 61 1.77 -11.53 1.86
N PHE A 62 2.05 -11.03 0.65
CA PHE A 62 3.33 -10.44 0.31
C PHE A 62 3.57 -9.14 1.10
N LEU A 63 2.55 -8.27 1.19
CA LEU A 63 2.64 -7.03 1.94
C LEU A 63 2.74 -7.28 3.46
N ASN A 64 1.92 -8.16 4.02
CA ASN A 64 1.95 -8.42 5.47
C ASN A 64 3.14 -9.23 5.95
N ASN A 65 3.68 -10.17 5.17
CA ASN A 65 4.80 -10.96 5.66
C ASN A 65 6.14 -10.37 5.23
N GLN A 66 6.27 -10.02 3.95
CA GLN A 66 7.55 -9.59 3.40
C GLN A 66 7.81 -8.11 3.67
N ALA A 67 6.82 -7.25 3.40
CA ALA A 67 6.98 -5.83 3.65
C ALA A 67 7.05 -5.54 5.16
N GLN A 68 6.22 -6.19 6.00
CA GLN A 68 6.33 -6.03 7.46
C GLN A 68 7.69 -6.48 8.03
N ALA A 69 8.30 -7.54 7.48
CA ALA A 69 9.64 -7.96 7.89
C ALA A 69 10.70 -6.90 7.56
N SER A 70 10.63 -6.30 6.36
CA SER A 70 11.52 -5.21 5.96
C SER A 70 11.28 -3.93 6.79
N LEU A 71 10.04 -3.61 7.12
CA LEU A 71 9.71 -2.54 8.05
C LEU A 71 10.32 -2.76 9.45
N MET A 72 10.24 -3.98 9.99
CA MET A 72 10.84 -4.29 11.28
C MET A 72 12.37 -4.14 11.26
N LYS A 73 13.04 -4.57 10.19
CA LYS A 73 14.48 -4.33 10.00
C LYS A 73 14.79 -2.84 9.94
N PHE A 74 13.97 -2.06 9.22
CA PHE A 74 14.12 -0.61 9.13
C PHE A 74 14.00 0.08 10.49
N LEU A 75 12.98 -0.28 11.27
CA LEU A 75 12.78 0.24 12.63
C LEU A 75 13.91 -0.16 13.60
N GLN A 76 14.66 -1.23 13.30
CA GLN A 76 15.86 -1.62 14.03
C GLN A 76 17.12 -0.85 13.61
N GLY A 77 17.00 0.09 12.67
CA GLY A 77 18.09 0.94 12.17
C GLY A 77 18.76 0.42 10.89
N ASN A 78 18.20 -0.60 10.25
CA ASN A 78 18.69 -1.06 8.94
C ASN A 78 18.06 -0.23 7.81
N ILE A 79 18.79 0.80 7.37
CA ILE A 79 18.34 1.73 6.34
C ILE A 79 18.14 1.03 4.99
N ASP A 80 18.94 0.01 4.67
CA ASP A 80 18.83 -0.75 3.41
C ASP A 80 17.50 -1.51 3.31
N ALA A 81 16.88 -1.81 4.46
CA ALA A 81 15.57 -2.44 4.49
C ALA A 81 14.42 -1.50 4.06
N LEU A 82 14.66 -0.18 3.99
CA LEU A 82 13.68 0.76 3.43
C LEU A 82 13.50 0.54 1.93
N ASP A 83 14.58 0.28 1.20
CA ASP A 83 14.51 0.02 -0.24
C ASP A 83 13.82 -1.33 -0.50
N GLU A 84 14.14 -2.36 0.29
CA GLU A 84 13.41 -3.65 0.27
C GLU A 84 11.90 -3.45 0.53
N LEU A 85 11.56 -2.62 1.52
CA LEU A 85 10.18 -2.32 1.90
C LEU A 85 9.41 -1.64 0.77
N LYS A 86 10.01 -0.63 0.14
CA LYS A 86 9.44 0.09 -1.01
C LYS A 86 9.23 -0.84 -2.21
N GLU A 87 10.20 -1.70 -2.50
CA GLU A 87 10.08 -2.67 -3.58
C GLU A 87 8.96 -3.68 -3.28
N CYS A 88 8.82 -4.13 -2.04
CA CYS A 88 7.74 -5.02 -1.64
C CYS A 88 6.35 -4.37 -1.81
N VAL A 89 6.20 -3.12 -1.38
CA VAL A 89 4.96 -2.35 -1.56
C VAL A 89 4.63 -2.18 -3.04
N ARG A 90 5.60 -1.79 -3.87
CA ARG A 90 5.41 -1.64 -5.33
C ARG A 90 4.92 -2.94 -5.97
N ILE A 91 5.61 -4.05 -5.72
CA ILE A 91 5.25 -5.36 -6.28
C ILE A 91 3.85 -5.78 -5.81
N SER A 92 3.52 -5.54 -4.54
CA SER A 92 2.19 -5.87 -3.99
C SER A 92 1.08 -5.16 -4.75
N VAL A 93 1.25 -3.86 -5.02
CA VAL A 93 0.27 -3.07 -5.77
C VAL A 93 0.22 -3.45 -7.25
N GLU A 94 1.36 -3.77 -7.88
CA GLU A 94 1.40 -4.26 -9.27
C GLU A 94 0.71 -5.63 -9.45
N LEU A 95 0.62 -6.43 -8.38
CA LEU A 95 -0.02 -7.75 -8.40
C LEU A 95 -1.55 -7.70 -8.23
N ILE A 96 -2.13 -6.52 -8.03
CA ILE A 96 -3.57 -6.34 -7.91
C ILE A 96 -4.22 -6.55 -9.30
N PRO A 97 -5.20 -7.46 -9.42
CA PRO A 97 -5.85 -7.78 -10.68
C PRO A 97 -6.81 -6.71 -11.20
#